data_AF-A0A7K0NKZ6-F1
#
_entry.id   AF-A0A7K0NKZ6-F1
#
_cell.length_a   1.000
_cell.length_b   1.000
_cell.length_c   1.000
_cell.angle_alpha   90.00
_cell.angle_beta   90.00
_cell.angle_gamma   90.00
#
_symmetry.space_group_name_H-M   'P 1'
#
loop_
_entity.id
_entity.type
_entity.pdbx_description
1 polymer ?
#
loop_
_entity_poly.entity_id
_entity_poly.type
_entity_poly.pdbx_seq_one_letter_code
_entity_poly.pdbx_strand_id
1 'polypeptide(L)'
;MDLIASLQCADQPGIVHAMTTAVLGCGGNIIENQQFTDNSTNTFVMRTRFETSQGLDAAQKSLNDGLGKFSPALHIRPTNQKPRALVLVTKESHCLRDLMYLLELGELPIEIPLVISNREDLKSLVESHGIPFLYIAINSANKAEQEKLMLAKIAELKIDFVVLARYMQILSKEFCAAMPGKIINIHHSFLPGFKGAKPYHQAHDRGVKIIGATAHFVTADLDEGPIIEQDVAHINHSATPEEMIARGRDIERRVLARAVKLFAEDRIFIVGQRTVVFS
;
A
#
# COMPACT_ATOMS: atom_id res chain seq x y z
N MET A 1 -22.82 1.54 13.51
CA MET A 1 -21.73 0.84 12.80
C MET A 1 -20.99 1.88 11.99
N ASP A 2 -19.66 1.91 12.10
CA ASP A 2 -18.78 2.85 11.40
C ASP A 2 -18.26 2.18 10.11
N LEU A 3 -18.51 2.82 8.97
CA LEU A 3 -18.26 2.29 7.62
C LEU A 3 -17.42 3.28 6.81
N ILE A 4 -16.63 2.77 5.87
CA ILE A 4 -15.97 3.55 4.82
C ILE A 4 -16.52 3.09 3.46
N ALA A 5 -16.89 4.06 2.62
CA ALA A 5 -17.19 3.87 1.22
C ALA A 5 -16.13 4.57 0.35
N SER A 6 -15.55 3.82 -0.57
CA SER A 6 -14.59 4.28 -1.58
C SER A 6 -15.23 4.17 -2.95
N LEU A 7 -15.28 5.26 -3.69
CA LEU A 7 -15.93 5.36 -4.99
C LEU A 7 -14.95 5.91 -6.02
N GLN A 8 -14.91 5.28 -7.20
CA GLN A 8 -14.21 5.77 -8.38
C GLN A 8 -15.08 5.60 -9.62
N CYS A 9 -15.28 6.66 -10.40
CA CYS A 9 -16.04 6.62 -11.66
C CYS A 9 -15.62 7.73 -12.62
N ALA A 10 -16.22 7.75 -13.82
CA ALA A 10 -16.13 8.92 -14.69
C ALA A 10 -16.84 10.11 -14.03
N ASP A 11 -16.22 11.29 -14.10
CA ASP A 11 -16.81 12.51 -13.53
C ASP A 11 -18.05 12.95 -14.30
N GLN A 12 -19.07 13.35 -13.55
CA GLN A 12 -20.33 13.90 -14.06
C GLN A 12 -21.14 14.54 -12.92
N PRO A 13 -22.03 15.50 -13.22
CA PRO A 13 -22.87 16.14 -12.21
C PRO A 13 -23.70 15.16 -11.39
N GLY A 14 -23.78 15.42 -10.07
CA GLY A 14 -24.71 14.74 -9.17
C GLY A 14 -24.14 13.55 -8.39
N ILE A 15 -22.87 13.16 -8.59
CA ILE A 15 -22.24 12.05 -7.85
C ILE A 15 -22.29 12.29 -6.34
N VAL A 16 -21.80 13.46 -5.89
CA VAL A 16 -21.76 13.83 -4.47
C VAL A 16 -23.18 13.85 -3.87
N HIS A 17 -24.15 14.41 -4.60
CA HIS A 17 -25.54 14.46 -4.14
C HIS A 17 -26.15 13.06 -4.00
N ALA A 18 -25.86 12.16 -4.94
CA ALA A 18 -26.32 10.78 -4.87
C ALA A 18 -25.67 10.01 -3.71
N MET A 19 -24.36 10.21 -3.47
CA MET A 19 -23.67 9.61 -2.34
C MET A 19 -24.29 10.04 -1.01
N THR A 20 -24.47 11.36 -0.80
CA THR A 20 -25.04 11.86 0.46
C THR A 20 -26.49 11.43 0.64
N THR A 21 -27.28 11.38 -0.44
CA THR A 21 -28.65 10.85 -0.42
C THR A 21 -28.69 9.37 -0.06
N ALA A 22 -27.78 8.56 -0.62
CA ALA A 22 -27.71 7.13 -0.34
C ALA A 22 -27.25 6.84 1.09
N VAL A 23 -26.30 7.61 1.62
CA VAL A 23 -25.91 7.53 3.03
C VAL A 23 -27.10 7.88 3.93
N LEU A 24 -27.84 8.96 3.63
CA LEU A 24 -29.06 9.29 4.37
C LEU A 24 -30.13 8.18 4.25
N GLY A 25 -30.24 7.53 3.08
CA GLY A 25 -31.20 6.46 2.81
C GLY A 25 -31.02 5.22 3.71
N CYS A 26 -29.80 4.95 4.16
CA CYS A 26 -29.52 3.93 5.18
C CYS A 26 -29.46 4.51 6.61
N GLY A 27 -30.04 5.69 6.84
CA GLY A 27 -30.03 6.38 8.13
C GLY A 27 -28.63 6.77 8.60
N GLY A 28 -27.70 6.97 7.65
CA GLY A 28 -26.30 7.24 7.94
C GLY A 28 -26.00 8.71 8.21
N ASN A 29 -24.98 8.95 9.02
CA ASN A 29 -24.38 10.27 9.27
C ASN A 29 -22.92 10.27 8.81
N ILE A 30 -22.54 11.25 7.98
CA ILE A 30 -21.17 11.37 7.48
C ILE A 30 -20.27 11.93 8.58
N ILE A 31 -19.14 11.25 8.81
CA ILE A 31 -18.11 11.63 9.77
C ILE A 31 -16.92 12.29 9.07
N GLU A 32 -16.50 11.74 7.93
CA GLU A 32 -15.41 12.25 7.12
C GLU A 32 -15.78 12.10 5.65
N ASN A 33 -15.49 13.10 4.83
CA ASN A 33 -15.74 13.04 3.40
C ASN A 33 -14.72 13.84 2.61
N GLN A 34 -14.10 13.19 1.62
CA GLN A 34 -13.20 13.84 0.68
C GLN A 34 -13.53 13.38 -0.75
N GLN A 35 -13.37 14.28 -1.69
CA GLN A 35 -13.61 14.03 -3.12
C GLN A 35 -12.54 14.75 -3.94
N PHE A 36 -12.26 14.23 -5.11
CA PHE A 36 -11.38 14.85 -6.07
C PHE A 36 -11.74 14.42 -7.50
N THR A 37 -11.71 15.38 -8.42
CA THR A 37 -11.79 15.11 -9.87
C THR A 37 -10.42 15.35 -10.50
N ASP A 38 -9.87 14.35 -11.16
CA ASP A 38 -8.76 14.55 -12.10
C ASP A 38 -9.31 14.94 -13.47
N ASN A 39 -9.27 16.23 -13.77
CA ASN A 39 -9.73 16.77 -15.06
C ASN A 39 -8.98 16.18 -16.27
N SER A 40 -7.74 15.70 -16.09
CA SER A 40 -6.95 15.14 -17.19
C SER A 40 -7.42 13.75 -17.62
N THR A 41 -8.01 12.99 -16.70
CA THR A 41 -8.52 11.64 -16.94
C THR A 41 -10.05 11.56 -16.88
N ASN A 42 -10.73 12.67 -16.57
CA ASN A 42 -12.17 12.73 -16.25
C ASN A 42 -12.57 11.68 -15.19
N THR A 43 -11.70 11.41 -14.22
CA THR A 43 -11.94 10.43 -13.16
C THR A 43 -12.28 11.15 -11.86
N PHE A 44 -13.43 10.81 -11.29
CA PHE A 44 -13.88 11.25 -9.98
C PHE A 44 -13.59 10.17 -8.94
N VAL A 45 -13.01 10.55 -7.81
CA VAL A 45 -12.78 9.68 -6.65
C VAL A 45 -13.35 10.30 -5.38
N MET A 46 -13.90 9.48 -4.50
CA MET A 46 -14.50 9.92 -3.25
C MET A 46 -14.32 8.88 -2.16
N ARG A 47 -13.98 9.34 -0.95
CA ARG A 47 -13.91 8.54 0.26
C ARG A 47 -14.87 9.14 1.29
N THR A 48 -15.81 8.34 1.75
CA THR A 48 -16.82 8.75 2.73
C THR A 48 -16.80 7.78 3.90
N ARG A 49 -16.40 8.27 5.09
CA ARG A 49 -16.60 7.56 6.36
C ARG A 49 -17.90 8.02 6.97
N PHE A 50 -18.76 7.08 7.35
CA PHE A 50 -20.08 7.39 7.89
C PHE A 50 -20.52 6.33 8.89
N GLU A 51 -21.40 6.72 9.81
CA GLU A 51 -22.00 5.83 10.79
C GLU A 51 -23.46 5.55 10.43
N THR A 52 -23.90 4.31 10.55
CA THR A 52 -25.32 3.93 10.39
C THR A 52 -25.74 2.91 11.46
N SER A 53 -27.00 3.00 11.93
CA SER A 53 -27.63 2.01 12.81
C SER A 53 -28.27 0.84 12.06
N GLN A 54 -28.41 0.92 10.73
CA GLN A 54 -29.10 -0.09 9.92
C GLN A 54 -28.20 -1.26 9.47
N GLY A 55 -26.88 -1.14 9.67
CA GLY A 55 -25.91 -2.19 9.36
C GLY A 55 -25.38 -2.16 7.93
N LEU A 56 -24.42 -3.05 7.65
CA LEU A 56 -23.68 -3.09 6.38
C LEU A 56 -24.57 -3.42 5.18
N ASP A 57 -25.46 -4.40 5.29
CA ASP A 57 -26.30 -4.84 4.17
C ASP A 57 -27.24 -3.73 3.68
N ALA A 58 -27.84 -2.98 4.62
CA ALA A 58 -28.68 -1.83 4.30
C ALA A 58 -27.88 -0.70 3.64
N ALA A 59 -26.66 -0.43 4.14
CA ALA A 59 -25.77 0.54 3.53
C ALA A 59 -25.34 0.12 2.11
N GLN A 60 -24.93 -1.13 1.92
CA GLN A 60 -24.57 -1.66 0.60
C GLN A 60 -25.72 -1.53 -0.38
N LYS A 61 -26.94 -1.93 0.00
CA LYS A 61 -28.11 -1.78 -0.86
C LYS A 61 -28.35 -0.32 -1.23
N SER A 62 -28.43 0.57 -0.24
CA SER A 62 -28.72 1.99 -0.46
C SER A 62 -27.68 2.67 -1.37
N LEU A 63 -26.39 2.43 -1.12
CA LEU A 63 -25.31 3.01 -1.92
C LEU A 63 -25.25 2.42 -3.34
N ASN A 64 -25.42 1.11 -3.51
CA ASN A 64 -25.46 0.50 -4.86
C ASN A 64 -26.66 1.03 -5.67
N ASP A 65 -27.85 1.10 -5.07
CA ASP A 65 -29.06 1.60 -5.75
C ASP A 65 -28.92 3.10 -6.11
N GLY A 66 -28.43 3.93 -5.18
CA GLY A 66 -28.29 5.37 -5.39
C GLY A 66 -27.17 5.77 -6.35
N LEU A 67 -26.08 4.99 -6.40
CA LEU A 67 -24.88 5.29 -7.18
C LEU A 67 -24.78 4.48 -8.49
N GLY A 68 -25.61 3.45 -8.69
CA GLY A 68 -25.53 2.54 -9.83
C GLY A 68 -25.57 3.25 -11.19
N LYS A 69 -26.28 4.37 -11.30
CA LYS A 69 -26.35 5.18 -12.54
C LYS A 69 -25.00 5.76 -12.98
N PHE A 70 -24.01 5.86 -12.09
CA PHE A 70 -22.66 6.33 -12.40
C PHE A 70 -21.71 5.19 -12.77
N SER A 71 -22.16 3.93 -12.70
CA SER A 71 -21.34 2.72 -12.88
C SER A 71 -19.99 2.76 -12.12
N PRO A 72 -19.97 3.09 -10.82
CA PRO A 72 -18.73 3.24 -10.08
C PRO A 72 -18.07 1.90 -9.74
N ALA A 73 -16.75 1.93 -9.60
CA ALA A 73 -16.07 1.00 -8.71
C ALA A 73 -16.34 1.47 -7.27
N LEU A 74 -17.24 0.77 -6.58
CA LEU A 74 -17.69 1.07 -5.22
C LEU A 74 -17.28 -0.04 -4.27
N HIS A 75 -16.56 0.31 -3.21
CA HIS A 75 -16.19 -0.59 -2.13
C HIS A 75 -16.72 -0.04 -0.81
N ILE A 76 -17.38 -0.88 -0.02
CA ILE A 76 -17.96 -0.50 1.27
C ILE A 76 -17.54 -1.54 2.30
N ARG A 77 -16.87 -1.10 3.37
CA ARG A 77 -16.47 -1.98 4.46
C ARG A 77 -16.60 -1.33 5.84
N PRO A 78 -16.75 -2.12 6.91
CA PRO A 78 -16.55 -1.64 8.28
C PRO A 78 -15.13 -1.12 8.51
N THR A 79 -14.99 -0.05 9.30
CA THR A 79 -13.67 0.53 9.63
C THR A 79 -12.81 -0.42 10.46
N ASN A 80 -13.44 -1.26 11.28
CA ASN A 80 -12.78 -2.27 12.11
C ASN A 80 -12.36 -3.53 11.33
N GLN A 81 -12.82 -3.72 10.09
CA GLN A 81 -12.36 -4.81 9.23
C GLN A 81 -11.00 -4.42 8.64
N LYS A 82 -9.92 -4.83 9.32
CA LYS A 82 -8.54 -4.57 8.91
C LYS A 82 -8.19 -5.37 7.64
N PRO A 83 -7.59 -4.76 6.61
CA PRO A 83 -7.10 -5.50 5.46
C PRO A 83 -5.91 -6.39 5.85
N ARG A 84 -5.83 -7.55 5.19
CA ARG A 84 -4.86 -8.61 5.44
C ARG A 84 -3.67 -8.45 4.50
N ALA A 85 -2.52 -8.16 5.04
CA ALA A 85 -1.28 -7.91 4.32
C ALA A 85 -0.38 -9.16 4.31
N LEU A 86 0.05 -9.60 3.12
CA LEU A 86 1.19 -10.50 3.00
C LEU A 86 2.46 -9.67 2.94
N VAL A 87 3.41 -9.90 3.86
CA VAL A 87 4.69 -9.18 3.85
C VAL A 87 5.78 -10.06 3.25
N LEU A 88 6.47 -9.55 2.22
CA LEU A 88 7.64 -10.19 1.62
C LEU A 88 8.91 -9.49 2.09
N VAL A 89 9.91 -10.25 2.52
CA VAL A 89 11.19 -9.73 3.03
C VAL A 89 12.39 -10.52 2.50
N THR A 90 13.57 -9.91 2.51
CA THR A 90 14.85 -10.62 2.24
C THR A 90 15.68 -10.68 3.53
N LYS A 91 16.68 -9.80 3.70
CA LYS A 91 17.58 -9.80 4.86
C LYS A 91 17.53 -8.50 5.68
N GLU A 92 17.11 -7.41 5.04
CA GLU A 92 17.07 -6.08 5.66
C GLU A 92 15.83 -5.99 6.55
N SER A 93 16.04 -5.76 7.85
CA SER A 93 14.96 -5.86 8.85
C SER A 93 14.22 -4.57 9.14
N HIS A 94 14.78 -3.40 8.78
CA HIS A 94 14.32 -2.11 9.30
C HIS A 94 12.86 -1.78 8.95
N CYS A 95 12.43 -2.00 7.70
CA CYS A 95 11.03 -1.81 7.32
C CYS A 95 10.10 -2.80 8.04
N LEU A 96 10.47 -4.08 8.11
CA LEU A 96 9.67 -5.10 8.79
C LEU A 96 9.51 -4.79 10.29
N ARG A 97 10.60 -4.41 10.96
CA ARG A 97 10.59 -4.06 12.39
C ARG A 97 9.66 -2.88 12.68
N ASP A 98 9.65 -1.88 11.81
CA ASP A 98 8.80 -0.70 11.97
C ASP A 98 7.31 -1.06 11.80
N LEU A 99 6.97 -1.88 10.80
CA LEU A 99 5.61 -2.39 10.63
C LEU A 99 5.15 -3.22 11.85
N MET A 100 6.02 -4.09 12.39
CA MET A 100 5.71 -4.89 13.58
C MET A 100 5.55 -4.03 14.83
N TYR A 101 6.43 -3.05 15.04
CA TYR A 101 6.33 -2.11 16.15
C TYR A 101 5.01 -1.33 16.11
N LEU A 102 4.60 -0.83 14.94
CA LEU A 102 3.32 -0.11 14.80
C LEU A 102 2.10 -1.03 14.97
N LEU A 103 2.24 -2.33 14.65
CA LEU A 103 1.19 -3.33 14.95
C LEU A 103 1.04 -3.57 16.45
N GLU A 104 2.15 -3.69 17.18
CA GLU A 104 2.15 -3.85 18.64
C GLU A 104 1.49 -2.65 19.33
N LEU A 105 1.70 -1.44 18.82
CA LEU A 105 1.05 -0.23 19.32
C LEU A 105 -0.41 -0.06 18.87
N GLY A 106 -0.88 -0.87 17.92
CA GLY A 106 -2.22 -0.72 17.32
C GLY A 106 -2.34 0.50 16.38
N GLU A 107 -1.22 1.07 15.95
CA GLU A 107 -1.15 2.26 15.09
C GLU A 107 -1.19 1.95 13.59
N LEU A 108 -0.98 0.68 13.22
CA LEU A 108 -1.10 0.17 11.86
C LEU A 108 -2.37 -0.71 11.74
N PRO A 109 -3.44 -0.24 11.06
CA PRO A 109 -4.73 -0.91 11.05
C PRO A 109 -4.79 -2.06 10.02
N ILE A 110 -3.83 -2.99 10.07
CA ILE A 110 -3.76 -4.18 9.21
C ILE A 110 -3.70 -5.47 10.03
N GLU A 111 -3.87 -6.60 9.37
CA GLU A 111 -3.47 -7.91 9.87
C GLU A 111 -2.31 -8.43 9.02
N ILE A 112 -1.34 -9.13 9.62
CA ILE A 112 -0.29 -9.84 8.86
C ILE A 112 -0.46 -11.34 9.12
N PRO A 113 -1.16 -12.08 8.24
CA PRO A 113 -1.36 -13.51 8.42
C PRO A 113 -0.11 -14.36 8.13
N LEU A 114 0.82 -13.83 7.35
CA LEU A 114 2.01 -14.54 6.90
C LEU A 114 3.10 -13.54 6.49
N VAL A 115 4.35 -13.87 6.84
CA VAL A 115 5.54 -13.26 6.23
C VAL A 115 6.24 -14.34 5.39
N ILE A 116 6.60 -14.00 4.16
CA ILE A 116 7.38 -14.87 3.27
C ILE A 116 8.76 -14.27 3.06
N SER A 117 9.79 -15.11 3.07
CA SER A 117 11.15 -14.67 2.73
C SER A 117 11.90 -15.66 1.87
N ASN A 118 12.77 -15.14 1.02
CA ASN A 118 13.78 -15.93 0.31
C ASN A 118 15.05 -16.22 1.13
N ARG A 119 15.05 -15.86 2.41
CA ARG A 119 16.13 -16.00 3.38
C ARG A 119 15.56 -16.37 4.75
N GLU A 120 16.35 -16.98 5.63
CA GLU A 120 15.89 -17.30 7.00
C GLU A 120 16.24 -16.22 8.03
N ASP A 121 17.03 -15.21 7.64
CA ASP A 121 17.59 -14.17 8.49
C ASP A 121 16.57 -13.50 9.44
N LEU A 122 15.33 -13.34 8.99
CA LEU A 122 14.26 -12.63 9.72
C LEU A 122 13.24 -13.56 10.39
N LYS A 123 13.44 -14.88 10.33
CA LYS A 123 12.48 -15.86 10.86
C LYS A 123 12.19 -15.65 12.33
N SER A 124 13.23 -15.64 13.18
CA SER A 124 13.08 -15.49 14.62
C SER A 124 12.41 -14.16 15.01
N LEU A 125 12.64 -13.10 14.24
CA LEU A 125 11.98 -11.80 14.43
C LEU A 125 10.47 -11.89 14.18
N VAL A 126 10.05 -12.58 13.11
CA VAL A 126 8.64 -12.71 12.77
C VAL A 126 7.92 -13.61 13.76
N GLU A 127 8.50 -14.78 14.06
CA GLU A 127 7.92 -15.77 14.97
C GLU A 127 7.81 -15.22 16.41
N SER A 128 8.72 -14.34 16.84
CA SER A 128 8.63 -13.69 18.16
C SER A 128 7.41 -12.77 18.31
N HIS A 129 6.83 -12.31 17.19
CA HIS A 129 5.58 -11.52 17.18
C HIS A 129 4.34 -12.42 16.96
N GLY A 130 4.48 -13.74 17.01
CA GLY A 130 3.38 -14.69 16.85
C GLY A 130 2.85 -14.83 15.42
N ILE A 131 3.59 -14.34 14.42
CA ILE A 131 3.20 -14.38 13.02
C ILE A 131 3.85 -15.59 12.33
N PRO A 132 3.12 -16.35 11.49
CA PRO A 132 3.71 -17.40 10.67
C PRO A 132 4.80 -16.88 9.72
N PHE A 133 5.90 -17.61 9.62
CA PHE A 133 6.99 -17.35 8.67
C PHE A 133 7.12 -18.51 7.68
N LEU A 134 7.13 -18.19 6.39
CA LEU A 134 7.35 -19.18 5.32
C LEU A 134 8.62 -18.84 4.56
N TYR A 135 9.63 -19.69 4.74
CA TYR A 135 10.86 -19.64 3.96
C TYR A 135 10.66 -20.30 2.58
N ILE A 136 11.05 -19.60 1.52
CA ILE A 136 10.98 -20.09 0.15
C ILE A 136 12.29 -19.80 -0.58
N ALA A 137 13.11 -20.81 -0.82
CA ALA A 137 14.34 -20.66 -1.60
C ALA A 137 14.02 -20.28 -3.06
N ILE A 138 14.52 -19.12 -3.54
CA ILE A 138 14.27 -18.63 -4.90
C ILE A 138 15.58 -18.47 -5.68
N ASN A 139 15.58 -18.99 -6.90
CA ASN A 139 16.56 -18.76 -7.95
C ASN A 139 15.86 -18.65 -9.31
N SER A 140 16.63 -18.39 -10.38
CA SER A 140 16.07 -18.23 -11.73
C SER A 140 15.34 -19.46 -12.26
N ALA A 141 15.70 -20.67 -11.83
CA ALA A 141 15.10 -21.92 -12.31
C ALA A 141 13.76 -22.24 -11.64
N ASN A 142 13.54 -21.81 -10.39
CA ASN A 142 12.33 -22.15 -9.63
C ASN A 142 11.39 -20.97 -9.37
N LYS A 143 11.75 -19.75 -9.79
CA LYS A 143 10.99 -18.51 -9.50
C LYS A 143 9.49 -18.64 -9.82
N ALA A 144 9.14 -19.14 -11.00
CA ALA A 144 7.74 -19.25 -11.43
C ALA A 144 6.92 -20.20 -10.53
N GLU A 145 7.53 -21.29 -10.08
CA GLU A 145 6.90 -22.23 -9.13
C GLU A 145 6.69 -21.57 -7.77
N GLN A 146 7.69 -20.83 -7.29
CA GLN A 146 7.61 -20.15 -6.00
C GLN A 146 6.61 -19.00 -5.98
N GLU A 147 6.52 -18.21 -7.05
CA GLU A 147 5.49 -17.19 -7.19
C GLU A 147 4.08 -17.80 -7.28
N LYS A 148 3.93 -18.98 -7.92
CA LYS A 148 2.66 -19.72 -7.91
C LYS A 148 2.26 -20.17 -6.50
N LEU A 149 3.22 -20.63 -5.70
CA LEU A 149 2.98 -20.96 -4.29
C LEU A 149 2.56 -19.72 -3.47
N MET A 150 3.21 -18.57 -3.70
CA MET A 150 2.83 -17.31 -3.05
C MET A 150 1.39 -16.89 -3.42
N LEU A 151 1.01 -16.97 -4.71
CA LEU A 151 -0.36 -16.68 -5.15
C LEU A 151 -1.38 -17.65 -4.54
N ALA A 152 -1.03 -18.93 -4.39
CA ALA A 152 -1.88 -19.89 -3.69
C ALA A 152 -2.08 -19.50 -2.21
N LYS A 153 -1.03 -19.04 -1.53
CA LYS A 153 -1.12 -18.52 -0.15
C LYS A 153 -1.93 -17.24 -0.05
N ILE A 154 -1.83 -16.34 -1.03
CA ILE A 154 -2.67 -15.13 -1.12
C ILE A 154 -4.15 -15.52 -1.14
N ALA A 155 -4.53 -16.48 -1.98
CA ALA A 155 -5.90 -16.96 -2.08
C ALA A 155 -6.37 -17.69 -0.81
N GLU A 156 -5.55 -18.63 -0.29
CA GLU A 156 -5.83 -19.42 0.92
C GLU A 156 -6.08 -18.53 2.14
N LEU A 157 -5.21 -17.53 2.35
CA LEU A 157 -5.24 -16.67 3.53
C LEU A 157 -6.11 -15.42 3.35
N LYS A 158 -6.78 -15.29 2.20
CA LYS A 158 -7.61 -14.12 1.82
C LYS A 158 -6.83 -12.82 2.00
N ILE A 159 -5.65 -12.76 1.42
CA ILE A 159 -4.78 -11.57 1.46
C ILE A 159 -5.37 -10.49 0.56
N ASP A 160 -5.50 -9.27 1.10
CA ASP A 160 -6.02 -8.11 0.39
C ASP A 160 -4.93 -7.40 -0.42
N PHE A 161 -3.70 -7.36 0.11
CA PHE A 161 -2.56 -6.71 -0.53
C PHE A 161 -1.21 -7.27 -0.07
N VAL A 162 -0.17 -7.00 -0.85
CA VAL A 162 1.21 -7.45 -0.61
C VAL A 162 2.09 -6.24 -0.29
N VAL A 163 2.98 -6.39 0.69
CA VAL A 163 3.98 -5.39 1.07
C VAL A 163 5.38 -5.94 0.84
N LEU A 164 6.14 -5.30 -0.06
CA LEU A 164 7.55 -5.61 -0.28
C LEU A 164 8.40 -4.80 0.69
N ALA A 165 8.57 -5.31 1.92
CA ALA A 165 9.41 -4.69 2.93
C ALA A 165 10.89 -5.01 2.65
N ARG A 166 11.45 -4.30 1.66
CA ARG A 166 12.81 -4.52 1.14
C ARG A 166 13.03 -5.94 0.62
N TYR A 167 12.03 -6.47 -0.07
CA TYR A 167 12.15 -7.71 -0.83
C TYR A 167 12.98 -7.47 -2.10
N MET A 168 14.06 -8.25 -2.27
CA MET A 168 15.07 -7.99 -3.29
C MET A 168 14.87 -8.79 -4.58
N GLN A 169 13.85 -9.65 -4.67
CA GLN A 169 13.53 -10.34 -5.92
C GLN A 169 12.52 -9.51 -6.71
N ILE A 170 12.83 -9.28 -7.99
CA ILE A 170 11.89 -8.69 -8.94
C ILE A 170 10.71 -9.65 -9.08
N LEU A 171 9.46 -9.19 -8.95
CA LEU A 171 8.27 -10.01 -9.20
C LEU A 171 8.06 -10.22 -10.69
N SER A 172 7.53 -11.36 -11.11
CA SER A 172 7.18 -11.56 -12.53
C SER A 172 5.98 -10.70 -12.96
N LYS A 173 5.84 -10.54 -14.28
CA LYS A 173 4.69 -9.83 -14.87
C LYS A 173 3.38 -10.53 -14.52
N GLU A 174 3.39 -11.85 -14.46
CA GLU A 174 2.23 -12.67 -14.10
C GLU A 174 1.82 -12.44 -12.65
N PHE A 175 2.77 -12.35 -11.72
CA PHE A 175 2.46 -12.02 -10.32
C PHE A 175 1.88 -10.61 -10.19
N CYS A 176 2.47 -9.62 -10.86
CA CYS A 176 1.96 -8.24 -10.86
C CYS A 176 0.55 -8.16 -11.47
N ALA A 177 0.27 -8.90 -12.55
CA ALA A 177 -1.04 -8.93 -13.20
C ALA A 177 -2.12 -9.64 -12.36
N ALA A 178 -1.73 -10.56 -11.46
CA ALA A 178 -2.66 -11.21 -10.55
C ALA A 178 -3.11 -10.29 -9.39
N MET A 179 -2.31 -9.27 -9.05
CA MET A 179 -2.56 -8.35 -7.93
C MET A 179 -2.43 -6.87 -8.35
N PRO A 180 -3.17 -6.42 -9.38
CA PRO A 180 -3.04 -5.06 -9.89
C PRO A 180 -3.45 -4.04 -8.82
N GLY A 181 -2.62 -3.03 -8.59
CA GLY A 181 -2.87 -2.01 -7.57
C GLY A 181 -2.90 -2.51 -6.13
N LYS A 182 -2.37 -3.72 -5.87
CA LYS A 182 -2.41 -4.39 -4.56
C LYS A 182 -1.04 -4.81 -4.06
N ILE A 183 0.03 -4.31 -4.65
CA ILE A 183 1.40 -4.60 -4.21
C ILE A 183 2.09 -3.28 -3.95
N ILE A 184 2.50 -3.03 -2.70
CA ILE A 184 3.23 -1.83 -2.29
C ILE A 184 4.70 -2.18 -2.15
N ASN A 185 5.58 -1.40 -2.78
CA ASN A 185 7.02 -1.53 -2.66
C ASN A 185 7.64 -0.29 -2.02
N ILE A 186 8.79 -0.46 -1.36
CA ILE A 186 9.66 0.63 -0.93
C ILE A 186 10.95 0.63 -1.73
N HIS A 187 11.17 1.72 -2.46
CA HIS A 187 12.40 1.98 -3.18
C HIS A 187 13.25 3.00 -2.41
N HIS A 188 14.53 2.71 -2.24
CA HIS A 188 15.49 3.45 -1.39
C HIS A 188 16.03 4.75 -2.01
N SER A 189 15.44 5.16 -3.13
CA SER A 189 15.82 6.33 -3.91
C SER A 189 14.60 7.20 -4.10
N PHE A 190 14.82 8.51 -4.18
CA PHE A 190 13.79 9.45 -4.55
C PHE A 190 13.57 9.34 -6.07
N LEU A 191 12.50 8.67 -6.49
CA LEU A 191 12.20 8.51 -7.91
C LEU A 191 11.70 9.84 -8.53
N PRO A 192 12.14 10.21 -9.75
CA PRO A 192 13.17 9.55 -10.57
C PRO A 192 14.59 9.90 -10.09
N GLY A 193 15.37 8.88 -9.68
CA GLY A 193 16.70 9.03 -9.07
C GLY A 193 17.64 7.88 -9.41
N PHE A 194 18.72 7.69 -8.62
CA PHE A 194 19.73 6.65 -8.84
C PHE A 194 19.10 5.25 -8.96
N LYS A 195 19.19 4.65 -10.17
CA LYS A 195 18.75 3.27 -10.45
C LYS A 195 19.95 2.30 -10.25
N GLY A 196 19.65 1.04 -9.96
CA GLY A 196 20.66 -0.04 -9.93
C GLY A 196 21.34 -0.27 -8.57
N ALA A 197 22.50 -0.92 -8.60
CA ALA A 197 23.19 -1.38 -7.39
C ALA A 197 23.89 -0.24 -6.62
N LYS A 198 23.98 -0.38 -5.29
CA LYS A 198 24.67 0.55 -4.37
C LYS A 198 24.26 2.03 -4.55
N PRO A 199 22.95 2.33 -4.49
CA PRO A 199 22.38 3.68 -4.64
C PRO A 199 23.06 4.76 -3.77
N TYR A 200 23.34 4.45 -2.51
CA TYR A 200 23.95 5.40 -1.56
C TYR A 200 25.42 5.68 -1.85
N HIS A 201 26.14 4.76 -2.51
CA HIS A 201 27.50 5.04 -2.95
C HIS A 201 27.47 6.00 -4.14
N GLN A 202 26.57 5.77 -5.10
CA GLN A 202 26.37 6.70 -6.22
C GLN A 202 25.95 8.10 -5.73
N ALA A 203 25.06 8.15 -4.73
CA ALA A 203 24.62 9.38 -4.07
C ALA A 203 25.79 10.13 -3.40
N HIS A 204 26.63 9.40 -2.68
CA HIS A 204 27.85 9.92 -2.05
C HIS A 204 28.82 10.47 -3.09
N ASP A 205 29.17 9.68 -4.11
CA ASP A 205 30.11 10.06 -5.17
C ASP A 205 29.61 11.28 -5.96
N ARG A 206 28.29 11.39 -6.12
CA ARG A 206 27.66 12.54 -6.78
C ARG A 206 27.58 13.79 -5.89
N GLY A 207 27.82 13.65 -4.59
CA GLY A 207 27.83 14.73 -3.61
C GLY A 207 26.44 15.32 -3.32
N VAL A 208 25.37 14.52 -3.42
CA VAL A 208 23.99 14.99 -3.20
C VAL A 208 23.79 15.58 -1.80
N LYS A 209 22.80 16.46 -1.66
CA LYS A 209 22.45 17.12 -0.39
C LYS A 209 21.16 16.59 0.23
N ILE A 210 20.52 15.68 -0.47
CA ILE A 210 19.26 15.06 -0.13
C ILE A 210 19.31 13.60 -0.58
N ILE A 211 18.87 12.70 0.28
CA ILE A 211 18.50 11.32 -0.06
C ILE A 211 17.03 11.13 0.26
N GLY A 212 16.37 10.14 -0.33
CA GLY A 212 14.95 9.91 -0.08
C GLY A 212 14.54 8.48 -0.35
N ALA A 213 13.27 8.19 -0.08
CA ALA A 213 12.65 6.92 -0.39
C ALA A 213 11.26 7.16 -0.99
N THR A 214 10.83 6.21 -1.82
CA THR A 214 9.54 6.24 -2.50
C THR A 214 8.79 4.95 -2.25
N ALA A 215 7.60 5.04 -1.65
CA ALA A 215 6.63 3.95 -1.66
C ALA A 215 5.72 4.10 -2.89
N HIS A 216 5.51 3.01 -3.61
CA HIS A 216 4.72 3.01 -4.84
C HIS A 216 4.02 1.67 -5.04
N PHE A 217 2.97 1.65 -5.87
CA PHE A 217 2.39 0.41 -6.34
C PHE A 217 3.34 -0.27 -7.34
N VAL A 218 3.44 -1.59 -7.28
CA VAL A 218 4.23 -2.38 -8.24
C VAL A 218 3.41 -2.59 -9.51
N THR A 219 4.05 -2.41 -10.66
CA THR A 219 3.53 -2.74 -11.99
C THR A 219 4.47 -3.73 -12.68
N ALA A 220 4.17 -4.09 -13.94
CA ALA A 220 5.07 -4.91 -14.75
C ALA A 220 6.38 -4.18 -15.11
N ASP A 221 6.39 -2.85 -15.01
CA ASP A 221 7.55 -2.00 -15.27
C ASP A 221 8.27 -1.69 -13.95
N LEU A 222 9.54 -2.09 -13.87
CA LEU A 222 10.30 -2.06 -12.61
C LEU A 222 10.49 -0.63 -12.10
N ASP A 223 10.09 -0.39 -10.84
CA ASP A 223 10.20 0.90 -10.13
C ASP A 223 9.48 2.07 -10.83
N GLU A 224 8.44 1.80 -11.64
CA GLU A 224 7.73 2.82 -12.44
C GLU A 224 6.22 2.88 -12.18
N GLY A 225 5.74 2.19 -11.15
CA GLY A 225 4.33 2.23 -10.80
C GLY A 225 3.90 3.51 -10.05
N PRO A 226 2.59 3.73 -9.90
CA PRO A 226 2.04 4.93 -9.25
C PRO A 226 2.61 5.16 -7.85
N ILE A 227 3.23 6.32 -7.64
CA ILE A 227 3.84 6.74 -6.37
C ILE A 227 2.73 7.00 -5.35
N ILE A 228 2.88 6.45 -4.13
CA ILE A 228 1.96 6.64 -3.01
C ILE A 228 2.48 7.71 -2.05
N GLU A 229 3.76 7.60 -1.66
CA GLU A 229 4.36 8.42 -0.61
C GLU A 229 5.85 8.59 -0.89
N GLN A 230 6.39 9.79 -0.61
CA GLN A 230 7.82 10.08 -0.70
C GLN A 230 8.26 10.91 0.48
N ASP A 231 9.50 10.71 0.91
CA ASP A 231 10.13 11.55 1.92
C ASP A 231 11.63 11.62 1.70
N VAL A 232 12.25 12.60 2.34
CA VAL A 232 13.65 12.93 2.16
C VAL A 232 14.34 13.20 3.48
N ALA A 233 15.67 13.06 3.48
CA ALA A 233 16.52 13.60 4.52
C ALA A 233 17.67 14.39 3.91
N HIS A 234 18.02 15.49 4.57
CA HIS A 234 19.21 16.25 4.24
C HIS A 234 20.48 15.49 4.64
N ILE A 235 21.50 15.60 3.79
CA ILE A 235 22.86 15.12 4.03
C ILE A 235 23.85 16.24 3.67
N ASN A 236 25.00 16.23 4.32
CA ASN A 236 26.06 17.21 4.10
C ASN A 236 27.34 16.50 3.61
N HIS A 237 28.37 17.29 3.31
CA HIS A 237 29.63 16.80 2.75
C HIS A 237 30.44 15.91 3.69
N SER A 238 30.10 15.86 4.99
CA SER A 238 30.77 14.98 5.95
C SER A 238 30.12 13.60 6.06
N ALA A 239 28.95 13.39 5.44
CA ALA A 239 28.24 12.13 5.52
C ALA A 239 28.96 11.05 4.70
N THR A 240 29.37 9.99 5.37
CA THR A 240 29.94 8.78 4.76
C THR A 240 28.85 7.93 4.07
N PRO A 241 29.20 7.02 3.15
CA PRO A 241 28.24 6.09 2.56
C PRO A 241 27.46 5.29 3.61
N GLU A 242 28.11 4.87 4.70
CA GLU A 242 27.50 4.10 5.79
C GLU A 242 26.45 4.94 6.55
N GLU A 243 26.74 6.22 6.81
CA GLU A 243 25.77 7.14 7.41
C GLU A 243 24.60 7.43 6.47
N MET A 244 24.84 7.55 5.16
CA MET A 244 23.77 7.69 4.18
C MET A 244 22.86 6.46 4.15
N ILE A 245 23.43 5.25 4.22
CA ILE A 245 22.66 4.01 4.32
C ILE A 245 21.83 4.00 5.62
N ALA A 246 22.42 4.40 6.75
CA ALA A 246 21.71 4.44 8.03
C ALA A 246 20.52 5.41 8.01
N ARG A 247 20.71 6.62 7.48
CA ARG A 247 19.63 7.60 7.27
C ARG A 247 18.60 7.09 6.25
N GLY A 248 19.06 6.43 5.20
CA GLY A 248 18.23 5.78 4.20
C GLY A 248 17.22 4.80 4.80
N ARG A 249 17.70 3.88 5.65
CA ARG A 249 16.84 2.93 6.38
C ARG A 249 15.76 3.62 7.21
N ASP A 250 16.06 4.76 7.82
CA ASP A 250 15.08 5.52 8.59
C ASP A 250 13.99 6.16 7.73
N ILE A 251 14.36 6.69 6.56
CA ILE A 251 13.37 7.26 5.61
C ILE A 251 12.50 6.14 5.06
N GLU A 252 13.12 5.04 4.63
CA GLU A 252 12.42 3.90 4.03
C GLU A 252 11.35 3.30 4.95
N ARG A 253 11.68 3.07 6.22
CA ARG A 253 10.73 2.49 7.17
C ARG A 253 9.51 3.41 7.37
N ARG A 254 9.74 4.71 7.53
CA ARG A 254 8.68 5.72 7.73
C ARG A 254 7.80 5.86 6.49
N VAL A 255 8.40 5.96 5.31
CA VAL A 255 7.68 6.07 4.02
C VAL A 255 6.83 4.82 3.76
N LEU A 256 7.39 3.62 3.96
CA LEU A 256 6.62 2.39 3.78
C LEU A 256 5.47 2.28 4.77
N ALA A 257 5.72 2.54 6.06
CA ALA A 257 4.70 2.48 7.09
C ALA A 257 3.52 3.44 6.81
N ARG A 258 3.83 4.68 6.37
CA ARG A 258 2.78 5.64 5.95
C ARG A 258 2.00 5.14 4.75
N ALA A 259 2.65 4.62 3.71
CA ALA A 259 1.96 4.07 2.54
C ALA A 259 1.05 2.88 2.89
N VAL A 260 1.51 1.98 3.76
CA VAL A 260 0.71 0.84 4.23
C VAL A 260 -0.49 1.32 5.04
N LYS A 261 -0.32 2.32 5.91
CA LYS A 261 -1.42 2.92 6.68
C LYS A 261 -2.44 3.60 5.77
N LEU A 262 -2.00 4.38 4.80
CA LEU A 262 -2.86 5.03 3.81
C LEU A 262 -3.68 3.99 3.02
N PHE A 263 -3.07 2.87 2.63
CA PHE A 263 -3.78 1.76 1.98
C PHE A 263 -4.83 1.15 2.92
N ALA A 264 -4.44 0.89 4.18
CA ALA A 264 -5.29 0.27 5.17
C ALA A 264 -6.51 1.11 5.58
N GLU A 265 -6.46 2.41 5.35
CA GLU A 265 -7.53 3.37 5.64
C GLU A 265 -8.35 3.77 4.39
N ASP A 266 -8.16 3.08 3.26
CA ASP A 266 -8.78 3.39 1.95
C ASP A 266 -8.52 4.83 1.48
N ARG A 267 -7.32 5.35 1.72
CA ARG A 267 -6.97 6.74 1.37
C ARG A 267 -6.31 6.89 0.01
N ILE A 268 -6.06 5.80 -0.71
CA ILE A 268 -5.31 5.80 -1.96
C ILE A 268 -6.21 5.36 -3.11
N PHE A 269 -6.26 6.17 -4.18
CA PHE A 269 -6.92 5.83 -5.43
C PHE A 269 -5.91 5.89 -6.57
N ILE A 270 -5.85 4.86 -7.42
CA ILE A 270 -5.02 4.88 -8.63
C ILE A 270 -5.83 5.55 -9.75
N VAL A 271 -5.30 6.66 -10.27
CA VAL A 271 -5.90 7.46 -11.34
C VAL A 271 -4.88 7.63 -12.46
N GLY A 272 -5.10 6.89 -13.55
CA GLY A 272 -4.09 6.76 -14.61
C GLY A 272 -2.78 6.19 -14.07
N GLN A 273 -1.68 6.90 -14.28
CA GLN A 273 -0.33 6.51 -13.83
C GLN A 273 0.05 7.11 -12.46
N ARG A 274 -0.89 7.74 -11.75
CA ARG A 274 -0.65 8.46 -10.49
C ARG A 274 -1.59 7.97 -9.40
N THR A 275 -1.41 8.46 -8.17
CA THR A 275 -2.38 8.26 -7.11
C THR A 275 -3.00 9.58 -6.65
N VAL A 276 -4.27 9.53 -6.26
CA VAL A 276 -4.88 10.52 -5.38
C VAL A 276 -4.80 9.97 -3.96
N VAL A 277 -4.25 10.77 -3.04
CA VAL A 277 -4.07 10.40 -1.63
C VAL A 277 -4.87 11.37 -0.77
N PHE A 278 -5.83 10.85 -0.02
CA PHE A 278 -6.69 11.59 0.88
C PHE A 278 -6.07 11.74 2.27
N SER A 279 -6.22 12.92 2.89
CA SER A 279 -5.63 13.25 4.21
C SER A 279 -6.42 12.63 5.35
#